data_AF-A0A8T5RJA1-F1
#
_entry.id   AF-A0A8T5RJA1-F1
#
_cell.length_a   1.000
_cell.length_b   1.000
_cell.length_c   1.000
_cell.angle_alpha   90.00
_cell.angle_beta   90.00
_cell.angle_gamma   90.00
#
_symmetry.space_group_name_H-M   'P 1'
#
loop_
_entity.id
_entity.type
_entity.pdbx_description
1 polymer ?
#
loop_
_entity_poly.entity_id
_entity_poly.type
_entity_poly.pdbx_seq_one_letter_code
_entity_poly.pdbx_strand_id
1 'polypeptide(L)'
;MNRVKKIKFNISIPIKGLQSGKEYNIKIKDDADFIEALALVDKEEIQSVNKKIFPLYEGYIHNYLQLFVNIEDEVIYDNVGLSPYAPDEKGFYRKFNPIRENIHFCLFPNTIIELQQDVGC
;
A
#
# COMPACT_ATOMS: atom_id res chain seq x y z
N MET A 1 -24.08 -9.63 -5.58
CA MET A 1 -22.98 -10.32 -4.89
C MET A 1 -21.72 -9.53 -5.24
N ASN A 2 -21.20 -8.73 -4.31
CA ASN A 2 -20.04 -7.88 -4.60
C ASN A 2 -18.82 -8.78 -4.78
N ARG A 3 -18.26 -8.78 -6.00
CA ARG A 3 -17.04 -9.54 -6.29
C ARG A 3 -15.89 -8.94 -5.46
N VAL A 4 -15.01 -9.81 -4.99
CA VAL A 4 -13.83 -9.42 -4.19
C VAL A 4 -12.57 -9.93 -4.87
N LYS A 5 -11.50 -9.14 -4.82
CA LYS A 5 -10.18 -9.45 -5.34
C LYS A 5 -9.14 -9.43 -4.21
N LYS A 6 -8.01 -10.08 -4.43
CA LYS A 6 -6.89 -10.11 -3.49
C LYS A 6 -5.82 -9.13 -3.93
N ILE A 7 -5.23 -8.42 -2.98
CA ILE A 7 -4.08 -7.54 -3.18
C ILE A 7 -3.04 -7.87 -2.13
N LYS A 8 -1.76 -7.85 -2.53
CA LYS A 8 -0.62 -7.96 -1.62
C LYS A 8 0.06 -6.61 -1.50
N PHE A 9 0.29 -6.15 -0.28
CA PHE A 9 1.17 -5.03 0.02
C PHE A 9 2.45 -5.51 0.68
N ASN A 10 3.57 -4.97 0.25
CA ASN A 10 4.86 -5.08 0.92
C ASN A 10 5.30 -3.67 1.31
N ILE A 11 5.21 -3.34 2.60
CA ILE A 11 5.49 -1.98 3.10
C ILE A 11 6.77 -1.99 3.92
N SER A 12 7.76 -1.18 3.54
CA SER A 12 9.03 -1.02 4.28
C SER A 12 9.33 0.45 4.59
N ILE A 13 10.10 0.68 5.65
CA ILE A 13 10.61 2.01 6.01
C ILE A 13 12.12 1.85 6.23
N PRO A 14 12.99 2.67 5.60
CA PRO A 14 14.44 2.53 5.63
C PRO A 14 15.05 3.06 6.93
N ILE A 15 14.47 2.70 8.07
CA ILE A 15 14.99 2.97 9.40
C ILE A 15 15.66 1.69 9.93
N LYS A 16 16.80 1.83 10.60
CA LYS A 16 17.57 0.70 11.16
C LYS A 16 16.67 -0.18 12.05
N GLY A 17 16.58 -1.47 11.74
CA GLY A 17 15.70 -2.43 12.44
C GLY A 17 14.29 -2.60 11.84
N LEU A 18 13.91 -1.78 10.84
CA LEU A 18 12.60 -1.79 10.19
C LEU A 18 12.67 -2.07 8.67
N GLN A 19 13.86 -2.46 8.20
CA GLN A 19 14.19 -2.62 6.78
C GLN A 19 13.55 -3.86 6.14
N SER A 20 13.17 -4.87 6.92
CA SER A 20 12.63 -6.14 6.39
C SER A 20 11.23 -6.01 5.80
N GLY A 21 10.56 -4.85 5.99
CA GLY A 21 9.20 -4.61 5.52
C GLY A 21 8.16 -5.53 6.15
N LYS A 22 6.89 -5.33 5.78
CA LYS A 22 5.76 -6.13 6.21
C LYS A 22 4.86 -6.47 5.05
N GLU A 23 4.46 -7.74 4.99
CA GLU A 23 3.50 -8.24 4.02
C GLU A 23 2.07 -8.16 4.59
N TYR A 24 1.14 -7.65 3.78
CA TYR A 24 -0.29 -7.68 4.03
C TYR A 24 -0.99 -8.33 2.83
N ASN A 25 -1.92 -9.24 3.12
CA ASN A 25 -2.75 -9.89 2.10
C ASN A 25 -4.20 -9.54 2.37
N ILE A 26 -4.71 -8.54 1.66
CA ILE A 26 -6.05 -7.99 1.88
C ILE A 26 -7.03 -8.48 0.81
N LYS A 27 -8.30 -8.59 1.19
CA LYS A 27 -9.41 -8.82 0.26
C LYS A 27 -10.18 -7.51 0.12
N ILE A 28 -10.29 -7.01 -1.10
CA ILE A 28 -10.93 -5.73 -1.40
C ILE A 28 -12.07 -5.94 -2.41
N LYS A 29 -12.95 -4.96 -2.56
CA LYS A 29 -14.00 -5.01 -3.58
C LYS A 29 -13.39 -4.98 -4.98
N ASP A 30 -14.11 -5.49 -5.96
CA ASP A 30 -13.64 -5.56 -7.35
C ASP A 30 -13.37 -4.18 -7.97
N ASP A 31 -14.09 -3.16 -7.53
CA ASP A 31 -13.96 -1.75 -7.95
C ASP A 31 -13.01 -0.93 -7.09
N ALA A 32 -12.42 -1.52 -6.04
CA ALA A 32 -11.61 -0.76 -5.09
C ALA A 32 -10.29 -0.26 -5.68
N ASP A 33 -9.95 0.97 -5.29
CA ASP A 33 -8.75 1.70 -5.68
C ASP A 33 -7.59 1.53 -4.68
N PHE A 34 -6.50 2.28 -4.89
CA PHE A 34 -5.32 2.23 -4.02
C PHE A 34 -5.60 2.76 -2.61
N ILE A 35 -6.42 3.81 -2.48
CA ILE A 35 -6.74 4.44 -1.19
C ILE A 35 -7.59 3.52 -0.33
N GLU A 36 -8.64 2.93 -0.89
CA GLU A 36 -9.46 1.94 -0.19
C GLU A 36 -8.62 0.72 0.22
N ALA A 37 -7.69 0.28 -0.63
CA ALA A 37 -6.80 -0.82 -0.33
C ALA A 37 -5.82 -0.49 0.81
N LEU A 38 -5.20 0.68 0.80
CA LEU A 38 -4.28 1.13 1.85
C LEU A 38 -5.00 1.38 3.19
N ALA A 39 -6.21 1.92 3.16
CA ALA A 39 -7.05 2.06 4.36
C ALA A 39 -7.41 0.71 5.00
N LEU A 40 -7.55 -0.35 4.20
CA LEU A 40 -7.75 -1.71 4.74
C LEU A 40 -6.47 -2.29 5.37
N VAL A 41 -5.29 -1.94 4.86
CA VAL A 41 -4.02 -2.25 5.52
C VAL A 41 -3.96 -1.56 6.89
N ASP A 42 -4.32 -0.28 6.97
CA ASP A 42 -4.39 0.47 8.22
C ASP A 42 -5.35 -0.17 9.23
N LYS A 43 -6.53 -0.58 8.76
CA LYS A 43 -7.50 -1.29 9.59
C LYS A 43 -6.94 -2.62 10.11
N GLU A 44 -6.27 -3.40 9.28
CA GLU A 44 -5.65 -4.67 9.69
C GLU A 44 -4.54 -4.46 10.73
N GLU A 45 -3.75 -3.40 10.58
CA GLU A 45 -2.70 -3.00 11.52
C GLU A 45 -3.29 -2.66 12.90
N ILE A 46 -4.27 -1.76 12.94
CA ILE A 46 -4.91 -1.30 14.17
C ILE A 46 -5.51 -2.48 14.95
N GLN A 47 -6.12 -3.43 14.25
CA GLN A 47 -6.79 -4.58 14.85
C GLN A 47 -5.84 -5.69 15.32
N SER A 48 -4.57 -5.66 14.91
CA SER A 48 -3.64 -6.74 15.15
C SER A 48 -2.51 -6.31 16.10
N VAL A 49 -2.69 -6.55 17.40
CA VAL A 49 -1.72 -6.20 18.47
C VAL A 49 -0.30 -6.72 18.20
N ASN A 50 -0.17 -7.92 17.61
CA ASN A 50 1.13 -8.58 17.34
C ASN A 50 1.74 -8.23 15.98
N LYS A 51 1.06 -7.40 15.19
CA LYS A 51 1.47 -7.00 13.85
C LYS A 51 1.93 -5.54 13.81
N LYS A 52 1.86 -4.81 14.92
CA LYS A 52 2.40 -3.45 15.03
C LYS A 52 3.92 -3.50 14.97
N ILE A 53 4.48 -3.30 13.78
CA ILE A 53 5.95 -3.20 13.63
C ILE A 53 6.41 -1.76 13.94
N PHE A 54 5.50 -0.79 13.87
CA PHE A 54 5.83 0.62 13.98
C PHE A 54 5.19 1.23 15.22
N PRO A 55 5.94 1.94 16.08
CA PRO A 55 5.35 3.00 16.86
C PRO A 55 5.01 4.12 15.87
N LEU A 56 3.77 4.14 15.39
CA LEU A 56 3.17 5.36 14.84
C LEU A 56 3.13 6.33 16.01
N TYR A 57 4.12 7.23 16.08
CA TYR A 57 4.29 8.12 17.22
C TYR A 57 3.04 9.00 17.35
N GLU A 58 2.36 8.87 18.50
CA GLU A 58 1.24 9.73 18.86
C GLU A 58 1.69 11.20 18.75
N GLY A 59 1.09 11.93 17.81
CA GLY A 59 1.31 13.37 17.61
C GLY A 59 1.61 13.81 16.18
N TYR A 60 2.09 12.92 15.30
CA TYR A 60 2.46 13.30 13.92
C TYR A 60 1.97 12.35 12.81
N ILE A 61 2.00 11.04 13.03
CA ILE A 61 1.63 10.05 12.00
C ILE A 61 0.83 8.93 12.68
N HIS A 62 -0.39 8.70 12.22
CA HIS A 62 -1.35 7.79 12.84
C HIS A 62 -1.66 6.54 12.02
N ASN A 63 -1.27 6.49 10.74
CA ASN A 63 -1.53 5.36 9.83
C ASN A 63 -0.60 5.39 8.60
N TYR A 64 -0.61 4.34 7.77
CA TYR A 64 0.17 4.28 6.53
C TYR A 64 -0.34 5.20 5.44
N LEU A 65 -1.64 5.50 5.40
CA LEU A 65 -2.19 6.46 4.43
C LEU A 65 -1.43 7.80 4.52
N GLN A 66 -1.23 8.33 5.73
CA GLN A 66 -0.49 9.56 5.99
C GLN A 66 1.00 9.47 5.64
N LEU A 67 1.59 8.28 5.63
CA LEU A 67 3.00 8.08 5.26
C LEU A 67 3.22 8.15 3.75
N PHE A 68 2.24 7.71 2.95
CA PHE A 68 2.45 7.50 1.52
C PHE A 68 1.67 8.48 0.65
N VAL A 69 0.59 9.05 1.15
CA VAL A 69 -0.36 9.83 0.36
C VAL A 69 -0.59 11.20 0.99
N ASN A 70 -0.50 12.23 0.16
CA ASN A 70 -1.11 13.52 0.45
C ASN A 70 -2.57 13.45 0.01
N ILE A 71 -3.49 13.41 0.98
CA ILE A 71 -4.93 13.30 0.71
C ILE A 71 -5.54 14.61 0.21
N GLU A 72 -4.96 15.76 0.56
CA GLU A 72 -5.47 17.05 0.09
C GLU A 72 -5.22 17.23 -1.42
N ASP A 73 -4.04 16.81 -1.86
CA ASP A 73 -3.62 16.91 -3.26
C ASP A 73 -3.91 15.63 -4.07
N GLU A 74 -4.42 14.58 -3.43
CA GLU A 74 -4.71 13.26 -4.04
C GLU A 74 -3.49 12.64 -4.76
N VAL A 75 -2.30 12.77 -4.18
CA VAL A 75 -1.05 12.28 -4.76
C VAL A 75 -0.24 11.44 -3.77
N ILE A 76 0.54 10.49 -4.31
CA ILE A 76 1.59 9.82 -3.55
C ILE A 76 2.78 10.77 -3.43
N TYR A 77 3.36 10.90 -2.24
CA TYR A 77 4.53 11.79 -2.05
C TYR A 77 5.69 11.40 -2.98
N ASP A 78 6.42 12.40 -3.45
CA ASP A 78 7.51 12.20 -4.42
C ASP A 78 8.61 11.29 -3.90
N ASN A 79 8.90 11.38 -2.60
CA ASN A 79 9.88 10.56 -1.89
C ASN A 79 9.33 9.17 -1.51
N VAL A 80 8.25 8.68 -2.12
CA VAL A 80 7.79 7.31 -1.91
C VAL A 80 8.25 6.45 -3.07
N GLY A 81 9.01 5.39 -2.79
CA GLY A 81 9.21 4.29 -3.72
C GLY A 81 7.92 3.49 -3.88
N LEU A 82 7.33 3.52 -5.08
CA LEU A 82 6.14 2.74 -5.43
C LEU A 82 6.47 1.82 -6.61
N SER A 83 6.38 0.50 -6.39
CA SER A 83 6.53 -0.51 -7.45
C SER A 83 5.34 -1.46 -7.47
N PRO A 84 4.34 -1.20 -8.33
CA PRO A 84 3.17 -2.05 -8.45
C PRO A 84 3.32 -3.03 -9.62
N TYR A 85 2.90 -4.28 -9.39
CA TYR A 85 2.95 -5.36 -10.36
C TYR A 85 1.62 -6.07 -10.43
N ALA A 86 1.10 -6.30 -11.63
CA ALA A 86 -0.12 -7.08 -11.86
C ALA A 86 0.16 -8.23 -12.84
N PRO A 87 -0.49 -9.39 -12.69
CA PRO A 87 -0.34 -10.49 -13.63
C PRO A 87 -0.99 -10.15 -14.98
N ASP A 88 -0.32 -10.48 -16.09
CA ASP A 88 -0.91 -10.48 -17.42
C ASP A 88 -1.82 -11.72 -17.63
N GLU A 89 -2.43 -11.83 -18.81
CA GLU A 89 -3.31 -12.96 -19.19
C GLU A 89 -2.62 -14.33 -19.10
N LYS A 90 -1.29 -14.37 -19.11
CA LYS A 90 -0.48 -15.58 -19.00
C LYS A 90 0.04 -15.81 -17.57
N GLY A 91 -0.35 -14.95 -16.62
CA GLY A 91 0.06 -15.02 -15.22
C GLY A 91 1.44 -14.43 -14.93
N PHE A 92 2.09 -13.79 -15.90
CA PHE A 92 3.38 -13.14 -15.66
C PHE A 92 3.18 -11.74 -15.09
N TYR A 93 3.83 -11.42 -13.98
CA TYR A 93 3.76 -10.10 -13.37
C TYR A 93 4.46 -9.07 -14.25
N ARG A 94 3.70 -8.06 -14.70
CA ARG A 94 4.22 -6.92 -15.45
C ARG A 94 4.03 -5.63 -14.65
N LYS A 95 4.99 -4.72 -14.82
CA LYS A 95 4.93 -3.37 -14.24
C LYS A 95 3.99 -2.51 -15.08
N PHE A 96 2.69 -2.63 -14.83
CA PHE A 96 1.71 -1.68 -15.37
C PHE A 96 0.58 -1.50 -14.37
N ASN A 97 0.72 -0.49 -13.52
CA ASN A 97 -0.38 -0.02 -12.68
C ASN A 97 -0.19 1.49 -12.46
N PRO A 98 -1.08 2.34 -13.01
CA PRO A 98 -0.90 3.78 -13.06
C PRO A 98 -1.27 4.48 -11.73
N ILE A 99 -1.01 3.82 -10.60
CA ILE A 99 -1.37 4.32 -9.26
C ILE A 99 -0.70 5.68 -8.99
N ARG A 100 0.53 5.87 -9.49
CA ARG A 100 1.26 7.12 -9.30
C ARG A 100 0.62 8.28 -10.05
N GLU A 101 0.06 8.01 -11.23
CA GLU A 101 -0.64 8.98 -12.06
C GLU A 101 -2.09 9.20 -11.60
N ASN A 102 -2.70 8.20 -10.98
CA ASN A 102 -4.07 8.25 -10.47
C ASN A 102 -4.26 7.29 -9.28
N ILE A 103 -4.30 7.84 -8.06
CA ILE A 103 -4.52 7.06 -6.83
C ILE A 103 -5.91 6.42 -6.75
N HIS A 104 -6.86 6.88 -7.57
CA HIS A 104 -8.20 6.31 -7.71
C HIS A 104 -8.30 5.28 -8.83
N PHE A 105 -7.16 4.85 -9.39
CA PHE A 105 -7.13 3.76 -10.35
C PHE A 105 -7.58 2.45 -9.69
N CYS A 106 -8.56 1.79 -10.31
CA CYS A 106 -9.06 0.50 -9.86
C CYS A 106 -7.98 -0.58 -9.97
N LEU A 107 -7.60 -1.18 -8.84
CA LEU A 107 -6.50 -2.13 -8.80
C LEU A 107 -6.81 -3.42 -9.56
N PHE A 108 -5.84 -4.00 -10.25
CA PHE A 108 -6.04 -5.31 -10.86
C PHE A 108 -6.05 -6.44 -9.80
N PRO A 109 -6.77 -7.55 -10.04
CA PRO A 109 -6.70 -8.72 -9.17
C PRO A 109 -5.28 -9.26 -9.03
N ASN A 110 -4.92 -9.70 -7.82
CA ASN A 110 -3.59 -10.23 -7.48
C ASN A 110 -2.45 -9.24 -7.71
N THR A 111 -2.73 -7.93 -7.70
CA THR A 111 -1.68 -6.91 -7.71
C THR A 111 -0.80 -7.05 -6.47
N ILE A 112 0.50 -6.94 -6.67
CA ILE A 112 1.50 -6.75 -5.62
C ILE A 112 1.91 -5.28 -5.64
N ILE A 113 1.85 -4.63 -4.48
CA ILE A 113 2.21 -3.23 -4.31
C ILE A 113 3.35 -3.15 -3.31
N GLU A 114 4.54 -2.81 -3.81
CA GLU A 114 5.69 -2.53 -2.96
C GLU A 114 5.74 -1.03 -2.68
N LEU A 115 5.69 -0.69 -1.39
CA LEU A 115 5.75 0.68 -0.88
C LEU A 115 6.96 0.82 0.05
N GLN A 116 7.75 1.84 -0.22
CA GLN A 116 8.88 2.20 0.63
C GLN A 116 8.92 3.72 0.76
N GLN A 117 8.97 4.25 1.99
CA GLN A 117 9.35 5.65 2.14
C GLN A 117 10.83 5.81 1.80
N ASP A 118 11.19 6.75 0.95
CA ASP A 118 12.55 7.23 0.82
C ASP A 118 12.78 8.29 1.91
N VAL A 119 13.77 8.08 2.77
CA VAL A 119 14.14 9.03 3.82
C VAL A 119 14.97 10.20 3.29
N GLY A 120 15.25 10.22 1.98
CA GLY A 120 16.26 11.10 1.41
C GLY A 120 17.65 10.56 1.78
N CYS A 121 18.54 10.54 0.79
CA CYS A 121 19.96 10.25 1.02
C CYS A 121 20.63 11.43 1.73
#